data_AF-A0A9X9LFS4-F1
#
_entry.id   AF-A0A9X9LFS4-F1
#
_cell.length_a   1.000
_cell.length_b   1.000
_cell.length_c   1.000
_cell.angle_alpha   90.00
_cell.angle_beta   90.00
_cell.angle_gamma   90.00
#
_symmetry.space_group_name_H-M   'P 1'
#
loop_
_entity.id
_entity.type
_entity.pdbx_description
1 polymer ?
#
loop_
_entity_poly.entity_id
_entity_poly.type
_entity_poly.pdbx_seq_one_letter_code
_entity_poly.pdbx_strand_id
1 'polypeptide(L)'
;MLIELALRGRLQLEACGMRRKSLLTRKVICKSDAPTGDVLLDEALKHVKETQPPETVQNWIELLSGRNVRMPRHFHHSVISLYLFLGAGNSIKHCVLPPLFQPS
;
A
#
# COMPACT_ATOMS: atom_id res chain seq x y z
N MET A 1 2.10 -0.84 -6.05
CA MET A 1 0.70 -0.51 -5.69
C MET A 1 0.45 1.00 -5.53
N LEU A 2 0.88 1.69 -4.46
CA LEU A 2 0.62 3.13 -4.30
C LEU A 2 1.22 3.99 -5.42
N ILE A 3 2.47 3.68 -5.80
CA ILE A 3 3.14 4.32 -6.95
C ILE A 3 2.33 4.13 -8.22
N GLU A 4 1.76 2.95 -8.43
CA GLU A 4 1.00 2.63 -9.63
C GLU A 4 -0.33 3.38 -9.70
N LEU A 5 -1.05 3.46 -8.58
CA LEU A 5 -2.24 4.31 -8.48
C LEU A 5 -1.92 5.80 -8.70
N ALA A 6 -0.75 6.26 -8.24
CA ALA A 6 -0.29 7.62 -8.48
C ALA A 6 0.08 7.87 -9.95
N LEU A 7 0.76 6.92 -10.60
CA LEU A 7 1.08 6.97 -12.04
C LEU A 7 -0.17 6.97 -12.91
N ARG A 8 -1.21 6.21 -12.51
CA ARG A 8 -2.53 6.21 -13.16
C ARG A 8 -3.38 7.44 -12.84
N GLY A 9 -2.87 8.37 -12.02
CA GLY A 9 -3.56 9.62 -11.68
C GLY A 9 -4.75 9.46 -10.71
N ARG A 10 -4.87 8.31 -10.04
CA ARG A 10 -5.93 8.02 -9.06
C ARG A 10 -5.61 8.59 -7.69
N LEU A 11 -4.35 8.52 -7.29
CA LEU A 11 -3.83 9.08 -6.05
C LEU A 11 -2.96 10.31 -6.32
N GLN A 12 -3.03 11.26 -5.39
CA GLN A 12 -2.18 12.45 -5.40
C GLN A 12 -1.62 12.69 -4.00
N LEU A 13 -0.40 13.17 -3.93
CA LEU A 13 0.17 13.61 -2.65
C LEU A 13 -0.21 15.06 -2.40
N GLU A 14 -0.41 15.39 -1.12
CA GLU A 14 -0.62 16.77 -0.69
C GLU A 14 0.49 17.68 -1.26
N ALA A 15 0.06 18.76 -1.92
CA ALA A 15 0.96 19.73 -2.51
C ALA A 15 1.73 20.44 -1.39
N CYS A 16 3.06 20.34 -1.39
CA CYS A 16 3.91 20.98 -0.40
C CYS A 16 4.90 21.89 -1.12
N GLY A 17 5.01 23.14 -0.66
CA GLY A 17 5.90 24.14 -1.22
C GLY A 17 7.38 23.73 -1.20
N MET A 18 8.19 24.43 -2.00
CA MET A 18 9.61 24.18 -2.36
C MET A 18 10.60 23.82 -1.24
N ARG A 19 10.24 23.94 0.02
CA ARG A 19 11.08 23.52 1.14
C ARG A 19 10.97 21.99 1.24
N ARG A 20 12.05 21.27 0.94
CA ARG A 20 12.16 19.78 0.95
C ARG A 20 11.58 19.16 2.24
N LYS A 21 10.26 19.03 2.34
CA LYS A 21 9.59 18.23 3.36
C LYS A 21 9.50 16.82 2.81
N SER A 22 9.93 15.86 3.62
CA SER A 22 10.01 14.44 3.29
C SER A 22 8.75 13.95 2.58
N LEU A 23 8.90 13.18 1.51
CA LEU A 23 7.77 12.56 0.80
C LEU A 23 6.97 11.64 1.73
N LEU A 24 7.62 11.07 2.75
CA LEU A 24 7.03 10.17 3.72
C LEU A 24 5.99 10.85 4.61
N THR A 25 6.17 12.14 4.92
CA THR A 25 5.23 12.88 5.80
C THR A 25 4.05 13.47 5.05
N ARG A 26 3.98 13.30 3.72
CA ARG A 26 2.88 13.85 2.91
C ARG A 26 1.64 12.98 3.03
N LYS A 27 0.48 13.60 3.08
CA LYS A 27 -0.80 12.88 3.08
C LYS A 27 -1.11 12.37 1.67
N VAL A 28 -1.63 11.16 1.61
CA VAL A 28 -2.15 10.56 0.38
C VAL A 28 -3.60 11.01 0.21
N ILE A 29 -3.92 11.60 -0.93
CA ILE A 29 -5.23 12.14 -1.27
C ILE A 29 -5.78 11.33 -2.45
N CYS A 30 -7.01 10.84 -2.31
CA CYS A 30 -7.73 10.20 -3.41
C CYS A 30 -8.28 11.28 -4.36
N LYS A 31 -7.89 11.22 -5.64
CA LYS A 31 -8.30 12.18 -6.68
C LYS A 31 -9.41 11.62 -7.57
N SER A 32 -9.32 10.33 -7.91
CA SER A 32 -10.28 9.66 -8.78
C SER A 32 -10.52 8.25 -8.27
N ASP A 33 -11.79 7.88 -8.18
CA ASP A 33 -12.27 6.58 -7.73
C ASP A 33 -12.70 5.67 -8.89
N ALA A 34 -12.35 6.03 -10.13
CA ALA A 34 -12.68 5.19 -11.27
C ALA A 34 -11.89 3.87 -11.20
N PRO A 35 -12.55 2.72 -11.47
CA PRO A 35 -11.93 1.42 -11.35
C PRO A 35 -10.74 1.31 -12.28
N THR A 36 -9.71 0.66 -11.77
CA THR A 36 -8.45 0.41 -12.47
C THR A 36 -8.49 -0.91 -13.23
N GLY A 37 -9.45 -1.79 -12.93
CA GLY A 37 -9.60 -3.13 -13.50
C GLY A 37 -8.76 -4.19 -12.79
N ASP A 38 -7.91 -3.78 -11.86
CA ASP A 38 -7.10 -4.63 -11.01
C ASP A 38 -7.71 -4.67 -9.61
N VAL A 39 -8.20 -5.84 -9.19
CA VAL A 39 -8.86 -6.04 -7.89
C VAL A 39 -8.00 -5.49 -6.73
N LEU A 40 -6.68 -5.67 -6.79
CA LEU A 40 -5.74 -5.17 -5.77
C LEU A 40 -5.68 -3.63 -5.72
N LEU A 41 -5.67 -2.98 -6.88
CA LEU A 41 -5.60 -1.53 -6.97
C LEU A 41 -6.92 -0.90 -6.55
N ASP A 42 -8.04 -1.52 -6.91
CA ASP A 42 -9.38 -1.04 -6.58
C ASP A 42 -9.68 -1.17 -5.08
N GLU A 43 -9.31 -2.30 -4.47
CA GLU A 43 -9.42 -2.47 -3.02
C GLU A 43 -8.51 -1.49 -2.26
N ALA A 44 -7.31 -1.21 -2.76
CA ALA A 44 -6.42 -0.22 -2.16
C ALA A 44 -7.00 1.19 -2.25
N LEU A 45 -7.54 1.54 -3.42
CA LEU A 45 -8.16 2.84 -3.68
C LEU A 45 -9.37 3.06 -2.78
N LYS A 46 -10.19 2.01 -2.58
CA LYS A 46 -11.29 2.00 -1.63
C LYS A 46 -10.81 2.22 -0.20
N HIS A 47 -9.76 1.52 0.23
CA HIS A 47 -9.20 1.70 1.57
C HIS A 47 -8.67 3.12 1.80
N VAL A 48 -8.01 3.72 0.80
CA VAL A 48 -7.55 5.12 0.88
C VAL A 48 -8.73 6.08 1.05
N LYS A 49 -9.86 5.82 0.39
CA LYS A 49 -11.08 6.63 0.49
C LYS A 49 -11.80 6.48 1.83
N GLU A 50 -11.82 5.28 2.39
CA GLU A 50 -12.44 4.98 3.69
C GLU A 50 -11.60 5.50 4.88
N THR A 51 -10.29 5.63 4.70
CA THR A 51 -9.39 6.07 5.78
C THR A 51 -9.52 7.58 5.99
N GLN A 52 -10.28 7.98 7.02
CA GLN A 52 -10.39 9.35 7.50
C GLN A 52 -10.01 9.42 8.99
N PRO A 53 -9.04 10.28 9.38
CA PRO A 53 -8.34 11.30 8.57
C PRO A 53 -7.32 10.72 7.56
N PRO A 54 -6.95 11.48 6.50
CA PRO A 54 -6.00 11.02 5.49
C PRO A 54 -4.62 10.73 6.10
N GLU A 55 -4.15 9.50 5.89
CA GLU A 55 -2.88 9.01 6.42
C GLU A 55 -1.69 9.48 5.56
N THR A 56 -0.52 9.54 6.19
CA THR A 56 0.73 9.90 5.51
C THR A 56 1.30 8.71 4.72
N VAL A 57 2.08 8.99 3.68
CA VAL A 57 2.78 7.97 2.87
C VAL A 57 3.57 7.00 3.75
N GLN A 58 4.19 7.50 4.84
CA GLN A 58 4.89 6.67 5.80
C GLN A 58 3.97 5.62 6.43
N ASN A 59 2.82 6.03 6.95
CA ASN A 59 1.89 5.10 7.60
C ASN A 59 1.32 4.10 6.58
N TRP A 60 1.06 4.54 5.34
CA TRP A 60 0.68 3.64 4.24
C TRP A 60 1.75 2.58 3.96
N ILE A 61 3.04 2.95 3.95
CA ILE A 61 4.15 2.01 3.80
C ILE A 61 4.19 1.03 4.97
N GLU A 62 4.07 1.50 6.21
CA GLU A 62 4.10 0.65 7.41
C GLU A 62 2.92 -0.34 7.45
N LEU A 63 1.73 0.11 7.05
CA LEU A 63 0.54 -0.73 6.92
C LEU A 63 0.72 -1.80 5.84
N LEU A 64 1.20 -1.43 4.65
CA LEU A 64 1.43 -2.36 3.54
C LEU A 64 2.59 -3.33 3.82
N SER A 65 3.52 -2.92 4.68
CA SER A 65 4.66 -3.74 5.11
C SER A 65 4.29 -4.73 6.22
N GLY A 66 3.02 -4.79 6.66
CA GLY A 66 2.57 -5.74 7.67
C GLY A 66 3.07 -5.43 9.08
N ARG A 67 3.50 -4.19 9.36
CA ARG A 67 3.92 -3.80 10.71
C ARG A 67 2.72 -3.42 11.59
N ASN A 68 1.55 -3.16 10.97
CA ASN A 68 0.36 -2.61 11.61
C ASN A 68 -0.89 -3.42 11.18
N VAL A 69 -1.67 -3.96 12.14
CA VAL A 69 -2.81 -4.89 11.94
C VAL A 69 -4.08 -4.25 11.33
N ARG A 70 -4.03 -2.97 10.95
CA ARG A 70 -5.20 -2.20 10.50
C ARG A 70 -5.56 -2.45 9.03
N MET A 71 -4.71 -3.18 8.30
CA MET A 71 -5.00 -3.58 6.92
C MET A 71 -6.17 -4.56 6.86
N PRO A 72 -7.16 -4.37 5.96
CA PRO A 72 -8.27 -5.29 5.81
C PRO A 72 -7.77 -6.69 5.42
N ARG A 73 -8.36 -7.75 6.01
CA ARG A 73 -7.94 -9.15 5.73
C ARG A 73 -8.01 -9.50 4.24
N HIS A 74 -8.91 -8.86 3.50
CA HIS A 74 -9.04 -8.99 2.04
C HIS A 74 -7.74 -8.59 1.35
N PHE A 75 -7.14 -7.47 1.79
CA PHE A 75 -5.87 -6.98 1.29
C PHE A 75 -4.71 -7.90 1.67
N HIS A 76 -4.73 -8.40 2.90
CA HIS A 76 -3.70 -9.29 3.43
C HIS A 76 -3.60 -10.58 2.60
N HIS A 77 -4.72 -11.26 2.34
CA HIS A 77 -4.72 -12.51 1.57
C HIS A 77 -4.25 -12.28 0.12
N SER A 78 -4.73 -11.20 -0.49
CA SER A 78 -4.36 -10.77 -1.82
C SER A 78 -2.87 -10.43 -1.97
N VAL A 79 -2.30 -9.68 -1.02
CA VAL A 79 -0.87 -9.32 -1.01
C VAL A 79 -0.01 -10.55 -0.73
N ILE A 80 -0.40 -11.40 0.23
CA ILE A 80 0.30 -12.66 0.52
C ILE A 80 0.29 -13.59 -0.69
N SER A 81 -0.85 -13.71 -1.37
CA SER A 81 -0.96 -14.50 -2.60
C SER A 81 -0.01 -14.00 -3.68
N LEU A 82 0.11 -12.68 -3.86
CA LEU A 82 1.07 -12.08 -4.79
C LEU A 82 2.53 -12.33 -4.36
N TYR A 83 2.85 -12.22 -3.06
CA TYR A 83 4.18 -12.53 -2.54
C TYR A 83 4.54 -14.00 -2.69
N LEU A 84 3.59 -14.92 -2.46
CA LEU A 84 3.77 -16.34 -2.69
C LEU A 84 3.93 -16.64 -4.18
N PHE A 85 3.17 -15.98 -5.05
CA PHE A 85 3.27 -16.13 -6.51
C PHE A 85 4.61 -15.62 -7.05
N LEU A 86 5.08 -14.45 -6.58
CA LEU A 86 6.40 -13.91 -6.93
C LEU A 86 7.54 -14.72 -6.28
N GLY A 87 7.34 -15.23 -5.07
CA GLY A 87 8.30 -16.06 -4.33
C GLY A 87 8.45 -17.46 -4.90
N ALA A 88 7.41 -18.00 -5.54
CA ALA A 88 7.48 -19.29 -6.26
C ALA A 88 8.27 -19.20 -7.58
N GLY A 89 8.46 -17.99 -8.12
CA GLY A 89 9.20 -17.75 -9.37
C GLY A 89 10.70 -17.52 -9.22
N ASN A 90 11.18 -17.14 -8.03
CA ASN A 90 12.59 -16.83 -7.78
C ASN A 90 13.14 -17.62 -6.59
N SER A 91 13.82 -18.72 -6.90
CA SER A 91 14.88 -19.24 -6.03
C SER A 91 15.87 -18.11 -5.78
N ILE A 92 15.97 -17.60 -4.54
CA ILE A 92 17.16 -17.05 -3.84
C ILE A 92 16.71 -16.21 -2.62
N LYS A 93 16.74 -16.84 -1.45
CA LYS A 93 17.36 -16.39 -0.18
C LYS A 93 17.24 -14.90 0.20
N HIS A 94 16.11 -14.50 0.79
CA HIS A 94 16.05 -13.92 2.14
C HIS A 94 14.57 -13.66 2.45
N CYS A 95 13.90 -14.67 3.01
CA CYS A 95 12.57 -14.55 3.54
C CYS A 95 12.59 -13.60 4.75
N VAL A 96 12.46 -12.29 4.51
CA VAL A 96 11.98 -11.36 5.53
C VAL A 96 10.46 -11.43 5.48
N LEU A 97 9.90 -12.58 5.88
CA LEU A 97 8.50 -12.64 6.24
C LEU A 97 8.30 -11.67 7.42
N PRO A 98 7.25 -10.83 7.41
CA PRO A 98 6.93 -10.01 8.57
C PRO A 98 6.70 -10.93 9.79
N PRO A 99 7.12 -10.51 11.01
CA PRO A 99 7.16 -11.34 12.20
C PRO A 99 5.80 -11.91 12.64
N LEU A 100 4.69 -11.44 12.05
CA LEU A 100 3.34 -11.98 12.25
C LEU A 100 3.12 -13.38 11.64
N PHE A 101 4.06 -13.91 10.85
CA PHE A 101 3.93 -15.19 10.16
C PHE A 101 4.91 -16.28 10.63
N GLN A 102 5.68 -16.04 11.69
CA GLN A 102 6.50 -17.11 12.26
C GLN A 102 5.63 -18.00 13.16
N PRO A 103 5.52 -19.32 12.88
CA PRO A 103 4.82 -20.23 13.77
C PRO A 103 5.59 -20.36 15.09
N SER A 104 4.85 -20.39 16.19
CA SER A 104 5.34 -20.60 17.56
C SER A 104 6.01 -21.95 17.76
#